data_AF-Q3AVS3-F1
#
_entry.id   AF-Q3AVS3-F1
#
_cell.length_a   1.000
_cell.length_b   1.000
_cell.length_c   1.000
_cell.angle_alpha   90.00
_cell.angle_beta   90.00
_cell.angle_gamma   90.00
#
_symmetry.space_group_name_H-M   'P 1'
#
loop_
_entity.id
_entity.type
_entity.pdbx_description
1 polymer ?
#
loop_
_entity_poly.entity_id
_entity_poly.type
_entity_poly.pdbx_seq_one_letter_code
_entity_poly.pdbx_strand_id
1 'polypeptide(L)'
;MVECIYQNDTSRMVIVKCIGSSQFYLEKVIMPSEIFLFNAPKEARLEIWRMSISGQMLHIRADVSDYKTSARNSNTEELINNRLTELAG
;
A
#
# COMPACT_ATOMS: atom_id res chain seq x y z
N MET A 1 7.08 13.18 2.28
CA MET A 1 6.27 11.97 1.99
C MET A 1 6.70 10.82 2.88
N VAL A 2 5.87 9.80 3.03
CA VAL A 2 6.13 8.54 3.70
C VAL A 2 5.85 7.39 2.73
N GLU A 3 6.71 6.38 2.76
CA GLU A 3 6.49 5.13 2.04
C GLU A 3 5.50 4.27 2.83
N CYS A 4 4.49 3.77 2.14
CA CYS A 4 3.37 3.07 2.73
C CYS A 4 3.11 1.74 2.02
N ILE A 5 2.53 0.81 2.76
CA ILE A 5 2.18 -0.51 2.26
C ILE A 5 0.72 -0.83 2.61
N TYR A 6 -0.03 -1.29 1.63
CA TYR A 6 -1.34 -1.90 1.82
C TYR A 6 -1.37 -3.27 1.14
N GLN A 7 -1.87 -4.28 1.83
CA GLN A 7 -2.14 -5.59 1.25
C GLN A 7 -3.65 -5.82 1.27
N ASN A 8 -4.22 -6.20 0.12
CA ASN A 8 -5.60 -6.65 0.08
C ASN A 8 -5.69 -8.11 0.54
N ASP A 9 -6.02 -8.31 1.81
CA ASP A 9 -6.24 -9.62 2.43
C ASP A 9 -7.64 -10.21 2.15
N THR A 10 -8.47 -9.51 1.37
CA THR A 10 -9.82 -9.95 1.03
C THR A 10 -9.85 -10.75 -0.28
N SER A 11 -10.90 -11.56 -0.46
CA SER A 11 -11.15 -12.31 -1.69
C SER A 11 -11.76 -11.47 -2.82
N ARG A 12 -11.92 -10.16 -2.63
CA ARG A 12 -12.56 -9.24 -3.60
C ARG A 12 -11.64 -8.06 -3.90
N MET A 13 -11.88 -7.42 -5.03
CA MET A 13 -11.19 -6.17 -5.35
C MET A 13 -11.63 -5.06 -4.37
N VAL A 14 -10.68 -4.21 -4.00
CA VAL A 14 -10.93 -2.98 -3.23
C VAL A 14 -10.35 -1.79 -3.97
N ILE A 15 -10.81 -0.59 -3.65
CA ILE A 15 -10.23 0.66 -4.14
C ILE A 15 -9.55 1.34 -2.97
N VAL A 16 -8.25 1.58 -3.09
CA VAL A 16 -7.47 2.39 -2.16
C VAL A 16 -7.41 3.81 -2.70
N LYS A 17 -7.80 4.77 -1.87
CA LYS A 17 -7.65 6.21 -2.15
C LYS A 17 -6.77 6.83 -1.08
N CYS A 18 -5.76 7.57 -1.48
CA CYS A 18 -4.93 8.38 -0.58
C CYS A 18 -5.11 9.85 -0.93
N ILE A 19 -5.60 10.63 0.03
CA ILE A 19 -6.05 12.02 -0.17
C ILE A 19 -5.28 12.90 0.80
N GLY A 20 -4.44 13.78 0.26
CA GLY A 20 -3.54 14.64 1.05
C GLY A 20 -3.81 16.13 0.84
N SER A 21 -2.98 16.96 1.46
CA SER A 21 -3.01 18.40 1.23
C SER A 21 -2.52 18.75 -0.18
N SER A 22 -2.66 20.01 -0.59
CA SER A 22 -2.12 20.52 -1.86
C SER A 22 -2.57 19.74 -3.10
N GLN A 23 -3.84 19.30 -3.12
CA GLN A 23 -4.45 18.53 -4.21
C GLN A 23 -3.82 17.15 -4.45
N PHE A 24 -3.10 16.58 -3.47
CA PHE A 24 -2.59 15.21 -3.57
C PHE A 24 -3.74 14.21 -3.61
N TYR A 25 -3.80 13.42 -4.68
CA TYR A 25 -4.76 12.35 -4.85
C TYR A 25 -4.11 11.15 -5.53
N LEU A 26 -4.24 9.98 -4.92
CA LEU A 26 -3.81 8.69 -5.45
C LEU A 26 -4.98 7.73 -5.33
N GLU A 27 -5.33 7.05 -6.41
CA GLU A 27 -6.38 6.03 -6.40
C GLU A 27 -5.89 4.79 -7.16
N LYS A 28 -6.14 3.61 -6.60
CA LYS A 28 -5.83 2.34 -7.27
C LYS A 28 -6.82 1.24 -6.88
N VAL A 29 -7.24 0.47 -7.87
CA VAL A 29 -7.90 -0.83 -7.66
C VAL A 29 -6.84 -1.85 -7.25
N ILE A 30 -7.04 -2.48 -6.10
CA ILE A 30 -6.16 -3.51 -5.54
C ILE A 30 -6.86 -4.87 -5.67
N MET A 31 -6.24 -5.78 -6.41
CA MET A 31 -6.72 -7.14 -6.64
C MET A 31 -6.62 -7.98 -5.35
N PRO A 32 -7.38 -9.09 -5.22
CA PRO A 32 -7.18 -10.04 -4.13
C PRO A 32 -5.70 -10.44 -4.00
N SER A 33 -5.18 -10.42 -2.78
CA SER A 33 -3.78 -10.74 -2.45
C SER A 33 -2.71 -9.80 -3.04
N GLU A 34 -3.08 -8.73 -3.74
CA GLU A 34 -2.12 -7.74 -4.24
C GLU A 34 -1.55 -6.89 -3.10
N ILE A 35 -0.23 -6.64 -3.16
CA ILE A 35 0.48 -5.71 -2.30
C ILE A 35 0.68 -4.41 -3.08
N PHE A 36 0.29 -3.30 -2.47
CA PHE A 36 0.44 -1.96 -3.00
C PHE A 36 1.42 -1.15 -2.16
N LEU A 37 2.56 -0.82 -2.77
CA LEU A 37 3.56 0.10 -2.23
C LEU A 37 3.35 1.47 -2.86
N PHE A 38 3.26 2.51 -2.04
CA PHE A 38 3.02 3.88 -2.51
C PHE A 38 3.64 4.92 -1.59
N ASN A 39 3.86 6.12 -2.15
CA ASN A 39 4.32 7.28 -1.38
C ASN A 39 3.15 8.25 -1.17
N ALA A 40 3.04 8.79 0.04
CA ALA A 40 2.00 9.76 0.38
C ALA A 40 2.52 10.90 1.27
N PRO A 41 1.90 12.10 1.25
CA PRO A 41 2.12 13.13 2.27
C PRO A 41 1.80 12.59 3.67
N LYS A 42 2.48 13.08 4.72
CA LYS A 42 2.34 12.53 6.08
C LYS A 42 0.95 12.75 6.68
N GLU A 43 0.29 13.80 6.22
CA GLU A 43 -1.03 14.25 6.63
C GLU A 43 -2.15 13.69 5.76
N ALA A 44 -1.83 12.82 4.79
CA ALA A 44 -2.83 12.24 3.93
C ALA A 44 -3.69 11.22 4.67
N ARG A 45 -4.97 11.17 4.32
CA ARG A 45 -5.86 10.10 4.76
C ARG A 45 -5.88 8.97 3.74
N LEU A 46 -5.93 7.74 4.23
CA LEU A 46 -6.20 6.55 3.44
C LEU A 46 -7.68 6.16 3.56
N GLU A 47 -8.30 5.83 2.45
CA GLU A 47 -9.64 5.26 2.39
C GLU A 47 -9.62 3.95 1.61
N ILE A 48 -10.24 2.91 2.18
CA ILE A 48 -10.41 1.61 1.51
C ILE A 48 -11.89 1.42 1.24
N TRP A 49 -12.22 1.29 -0.04
CA TRP A 49 -13.58 1.15 -0.53
C TRP A 49 -13.79 -0.28 -1.05
N ARG A 50 -14.86 -0.92 -0.60
CA ARG A 50 -15.26 -2.25 -1.06
C ARG A 50 -16.39 -2.14 -2.08
N MET A 51 -16.38 -3.04 -3.06
CA MET A 51 -17.50 -3.18 -3.98
C MET A 51 -18.63 -3.97 -3.31
N SER A 52 -19.82 -3.39 -3.30
CA SER A 52 -21.06 -4.00 -2.83
C SER A 52 -22.10 -4.03 -3.96
N ILE A 53 -23.19 -4.77 -3.77
CA ILE A 53 -24.30 -4.82 -4.73
C ILE A 53 -24.91 -3.43 -4.95
N SER A 54 -24.89 -2.57 -3.92
CA SER A 54 -25.36 -1.19 -3.96
C SER A 54 -24.30 -0.17 -4.44
N GLY A 55 -23.15 -0.63 -4.93
CA GLY A 55 -22.05 0.23 -5.38
C GLY A 55 -20.86 0.25 -4.43
N GLN A 56 -20.09 1.35 -4.44
CA GLN A 56 -18.88 1.46 -3.62
C GLN A 56 -19.22 1.86 -2.19
N MET A 57 -18.69 1.13 -1.22
CA MET A 57 -18.88 1.40 0.20
C MET A 57 -17.54 1.68 0.86
N LEU A 58 -17.43 2.83 1.54
CA LEU A 58 -16.28 3.13 2.38
C LEU A 58 -16.23 2.12 3.52
N HIS A 59 -15.15 1.35 3.59
CA HIS A 59 -14.96 0.33 4.61
C HIS A 59 -14.04 0.82 5.73
N ILE A 60 -12.93 1.46 5.36
CA ILE A 60 -11.93 1.97 6.29
C ILE A 60 -11.58 3.40 5.92
N ARG A 61 -11.42 4.25 6.94
CA ARG A 61 -10.75 5.54 6.87
C ARG A 61 -9.68 5.56 7.96
N ALA A 62 -8.45 5.89 7.58
CA ALA A 62 -7.30 5.87 8.48
C ALA A 62 -6.30 6.98 8.11
N ASP A 63 -5.37 7.26 9.02
CA ASP A 63 -4.22 8.10 8.70
C ASP A 63 -3.21 7.27 7.91
N VAL A 64 -2.54 7.88 6.93
CA VAL A 64 -1.57 7.14 6.13
C VAL A 64 -0.35 6.67 6.94
N SER A 65 -0.08 7.29 8.09
CA SER A 65 0.96 6.86 9.02
C SER A 65 0.71 5.48 9.62
N ASP A 66 -0.55 5.03 9.71
CA ASP A 66 -0.91 3.67 10.13
C ASP A 66 -0.43 2.61 9.12
N TYR A 67 -0.17 3.01 7.87
CA TYR A 67 0.27 2.15 6.77
C TYR A 67 1.72 2.40 6.38
N LYS A 68 2.46 3.19 7.16
CA LYS A 68 3.86 3.48 6.90
C LYS A 68 4.66 2.18 6.93
N THR A 69 5.41 1.90 5.87
CA THR A 69 6.36 0.79 5.92
C THR A 69 7.50 1.18 6.86
N SER A 70 7.85 0.29 7.80
CA SER A 70 9.16 0.37 8.44
C SER A 70 10.19 0.29 7.32
N ALA A 71 10.93 1.37 7.09
CA ALA A 71 11.92 1.49 6.03
C ALA A 71 12.60 0.14 5.79
N ARG A 72 12.66 -0.32 4.53
CA ARG A 72 13.52 -1.44 4.17
C ARG A 72 14.91 -1.09 4.71
N ASN A 73 15.34 -1.78 5.76
CA ASN A 73 16.73 -1.77 6.13
C ASN A 73 17.50 -2.20 4.88
N SER A 74 18.57 -1.47 4.55
CA SER A 74 19.55 -1.76 3.48
C SER A 74 19.96 -3.23 3.38
N ASN A 75 19.76 -3.99 4.46
CA ASN A 75 20.03 -5.41 4.58
C ASN A 75 19.20 -6.29 3.62
N THR A 76 18.01 -5.87 3.17
CA THR A 76 17.17 -6.72 2.29
C THR A 76 17.77 -6.84 0.89
N GLU A 77 18.40 -5.79 0.36
CA GLU A 77 19.11 -5.86 -0.93
C GLU A 77 20.39 -6.67 -0.82
N GLU A 78 21.13 -6.56 0.30
CA GLU A 78 22.26 -7.45 0.60
C GLU A 78 21.84 -8.91 0.73
N LEU A 79 20.72 -9.21 1.40
CA LEU A 79 20.20 -10.57 1.56
C LEU A 79 19.75 -11.18 0.22
N ILE A 80 19.13 -10.37 -0.65
CA ILE A 80 18.76 -10.82 -2.00
C ILE A 80 20.01 -11.06 -2.85
N ASN A 81 20.97 -10.15 -2.83
CA ASN A 81 22.22 -10.28 -3.58
C ASN A 81 23.07 -11.47 -3.11
N ASN A 82 23.16 -11.69 -1.80
CA ASN A 82 23.87 -12.85 -1.24
C ASN A 82 23.21 -14.18 -1.65
N ARG A 83 21.87 -14.27 -1.60
CA ARG A 83 21.16 -15.48 -2.08
C ARG A 83 21.28 -15.72 -3.58
N LEU A 84 21.34 -14.66 -4.39
CA LEU A 84 21.57 -14.80 -5.84
C LEU A 84 23.00 -15.25 -6.14
N THR A 85 23.98 -14.84 -5.31
CA THR A 85 25.38 -15.23 -5.45
C THR A 85 25.60 -16.69 -5.03
N GLU A 86 24.93 -17.17 -3.99
CA GLU A 86 24.96 -18.58 -3.56
C GLU A 86 24.34 -19.56 -4.57
N LEU A 87 23.42 -19.11 -5.42
CA LEU A 87 22.81 -19.94 -6.48
C LEU A 87 23.63 -19.96 -7.78
N ALA A 88 24.64 -19.09 -7.90
CA ALA A 88 25.46 -18.92 -9.09
C ALA A 88 26.87 -19.55 -8.97
N GLY A 89 27.19 -20.19 -7.83
CA GLY A 89 28.40 -21.00 -7.62
C GLY A 89 28.07 -22.47 -7.47
#